data_AF-A0A0H3F9I9-F1
#
_entry.id   AF-A0A0H3F9I9-F1
#
_cell.length_a   1.000
_cell.length_b   1.000
_cell.length_c   1.000
_cell.angle_alpha   90.00
_cell.angle_beta   90.00
_cell.angle_gamma   90.00
#
_symmetry.space_group_name_H-M   'P 1'
#
loop_
_entity.id
_entity.type
_entity.pdbx_description
1 polymer ?
#
loop_
_entity_poly.entity_id
_entity_poly.type
_entity_poly.pdbx_seq_one_letter_code
_entity_poly.pdbx_strand_id
1 'polypeptide(L)' 'MAKNDNEFINLDKSQEYELKDWLGRNEYSRSQDNVDELRNIIIDKLKNGDTAKNVRWSELDAALANHPSWFSGLATK' A
#
# COMPACT_ATOMS: atom_id res chain seq x y z
N MET A 1 0.60 -13.57 -14.46
CA MET A 1 0.34 -13.13 -13.07
C MET A 1 -0.49 -14.22 -12.41
N ALA A 2 0.08 -14.97 -11.46
CA ALA A 2 -0.68 -15.98 -10.74
C ALA A 2 -1.69 -15.27 -9.82
N LYS A 3 -2.97 -15.66 -9.95
CA LYS A 3 -4.07 -15.35 -9.03
C LYS A 3 -3.55 -15.43 -7.59
N ASN A 4 -3.71 -14.36 -6.83
CA ASN A 4 -3.77 -14.46 -5.39
C ASN A 4 -5.07 -13.77 -4.98
N ASP A 5 -5.92 -14.53 -4.30
CA ASP A 5 -7.38 -14.44 -4.25
C ASP A 5 -7.97 -13.26 -3.45
N ASN A 6 -7.19 -12.22 -3.15
CA ASN A 6 -7.68 -11.02 -2.46
C ASN A 6 -7.61 -9.81 -3.40
N GLU A 7 -8.77 -9.37 -3.91
CA GLU A 7 -8.91 -8.09 -4.62
C GLU A 7 -8.50 -6.89 -3.75
N PHE A 8 -8.41 -7.09 -2.44
CA PHE A 8 -8.22 -6.05 -1.44
C PHE A 8 -6.96 -6.28 -0.59
N ILE A 9 -6.31 -5.18 -0.22
CA ILE A 9 -5.27 -5.04 0.78
C ILE A 9 -5.95 -4.56 2.06
N ASN A 10 -5.84 -5.35 3.12
CA ASN A 10 -6.30 -4.94 4.44
C ASN A 10 -5.31 -3.95 5.08
N LEU A 11 -5.82 -2.83 5.56
CA LEU A 11 -5.07 -1.78 6.25
C LEU A 11 -4.97 -2.02 7.75
N ASP A 12 -5.66 -3.03 8.29
CA ASP A 12 -5.61 -3.38 9.71
C ASP A 12 -4.19 -3.80 10.11
N LYS A 13 -3.75 -3.37 11.30
CA LYS A 13 -2.43 -3.70 11.86
C LYS A 13 -2.20 -5.21 12.02
N SER A 14 -3.28 -5.97 12.17
CA SER A 14 -3.21 -7.43 12.23
C SER A 14 -2.93 -8.11 10.89
N GLN A 15 -3.08 -7.41 9.75
CA GLN A 15 -2.98 -7.96 8.40
C GLN A 15 -2.01 -7.19 7.49
N GLU A 16 -0.89 -6.73 8.03
CA GLU A 16 0.13 -5.96 7.29
C GLU A 16 0.91 -6.75 6.23
N TYR A 17 0.72 -8.07 6.15
CA TYR A 17 1.43 -8.91 5.19
C TYR A 17 1.14 -8.49 3.74
N GLU A 18 -0.08 -7.99 3.44
CA GLU A 18 -0.47 -7.54 2.10
C GLU A 18 0.24 -6.23 1.73
N LEU A 19 0.36 -5.29 2.69
CA LEU A 19 1.14 -4.06 2.53
C LEU A 19 2.63 -4.36 2.32
N LYS A 20 3.19 -5.27 3.13
CA LYS A 20 4.59 -5.73 2.98
C LYS A 20 4.82 -6.43 1.64
N ASP A 21 3.85 -7.19 1.15
CA ASP A 21 3.95 -7.82 -0.17
C ASP A 21 3.91 -6.77 -1.29
N TRP A 22 3.01 -5.78 -1.20
CA TRP A 22 2.96 -4.67 -2.16
C TRP A 22 4.27 -3.89 -2.21
N LEU A 23 4.80 -3.50 -1.04
CA LEU A 23 6.10 -2.85 -0.92
C LEU A 23 7.20 -3.71 -1.56
N GLY A 24 7.20 -5.00 -1.23
CA GLY A 24 8.18 -5.94 -1.74
C GLY A 24 8.17 -6.11 -3.25
N ARG A 25 6.99 -6.06 -3.88
CA ARG A 25 6.79 -6.16 -5.34
C ARG A 25 7.21 -4.89 -6.07
N ASN A 26 7.10 -3.73 -5.42
CA ASN A 26 7.45 -2.42 -5.97
C ASN A 26 8.85 -1.95 -5.53
N GLU A 27 9.75 -2.88 -5.19
CA GLU A 27 11.14 -2.60 -4.80
C GLU A 27 11.36 -1.71 -3.56
N TYR A 28 10.31 -1.52 -2.76
CA TYR A 28 10.39 -0.84 -1.47
C TYR A 28 10.81 -1.78 -0.33
N SER A 29 11.46 -1.21 0.68
CA SER A 29 11.77 -1.92 1.91
C SER A 29 10.48 -2.35 2.60
N ARG A 30 10.50 -3.56 3.18
CA ARG A 30 9.37 -4.13 3.95
C ARG A 30 9.45 -3.74 5.43
N SER A 31 10.14 -2.65 5.75
CA SER A 31 10.28 -2.12 7.11
C SER A 31 8.92 -1.70 7.66
N GLN A 32 8.81 -1.69 8.99
CA GLN A 32 7.58 -1.25 9.65
C GLN A 32 7.27 0.23 9.34
N ASP A 33 8.30 1.07 9.27
CA ASP A 33 8.16 2.48 8.91
C ASP A 33 7.52 2.67 7.53
N ASN A 34 7.97 1.91 6.52
CA ASN A 34 7.38 1.96 5.18
C ASN A 34 5.93 1.44 5.16
N VAL A 35 5.60 0.46 6.00
CA VAL A 35 4.23 -0.07 6.10
C VAL A 35 3.30 0.96 6.71
N ASP A 36 3.73 1.64 7.77
CA ASP A 36 2.96 2.70 8.41
C ASP A 36 2.83 3.92 7.48
N GLU A 37 3.89 4.29 6.76
CA GLU A 37 3.84 5.36 5.76
C GLU A 37 2.92 5.01 4.59
N LEU A 38 3.01 3.79 4.04
CA LEU A 38 2.11 3.33 2.99
C LEU A 38 0.64 3.35 3.44
N ARG A 39 0.37 2.93 4.68
CA ARG A 39 -0.97 3.02 5.27
C ARG A 39 -1.45 4.47 5.35
N ASN A 40 -0.60 5.41 5.78
CA ASN A 40 -0.94 6.83 5.82
C ASN A 40 -1.22 7.40 4.43
N ILE A 41 -0.41 7.06 3.43
CA ILE A 41 -0.62 7.44 2.03
C ILE A 41 -1.98 6.93 1.54
N ILE A 42 -2.33 5.69 1.84
CA ILE A 42 -3.63 5.13 1.45
C ILE A 42 -4.79 5.86 2.12
N ILE A 43 -4.70 6.11 3.42
CA ILE A 43 -5.77 6.81 4.15
C ILE A 43 -5.90 8.26 3.68
N ASP A 44 -4.80 8.99 3.55
CA ASP A 44 -4.78 10.42 3.21
C ASP A 44 -5.06 10.67 1.72
N LYS A 45 -4.39 9.96 0.80
CA LYS A 45 -4.44 10.24 -0.64
C LYS A 45 -5.51 9.44 -1.40
N LEU A 46 -5.65 8.16 -1.11
CA LEU A 46 -6.59 7.28 -1.82
C LEU A 46 -8.00 7.38 -1.23
N LYS A 47 -8.09 7.43 0.09
CA LYS A 47 -9.35 7.41 0.83
C LYS A 47 -9.82 8.77 1.30
N ASN A 48 -9.03 9.83 1.07
CA ASN A 48 -9.37 11.20 1.47
C ASN A 48 -9.78 11.29 2.96
N GLY A 49 -9.08 10.57 3.82
CA GLY A 49 -9.35 10.48 5.26
C GLY A 49 -10.34 9.37 5.67
N ASP A 50 -10.87 8.58 4.74
CA ASP A 50 -11.70 7.42 5.10
C ASP A 50 -10.86 6.31 5.76
N THR A 51 -11.34 5.87 6.93
CA THR A 51 -10.72 4.82 7.75
C THR A 51 -11.16 3.42 7.36
N ALA A 52 -11.81 3.28 6.19
CA ALA A 52 -12.15 2.00 5.60
C ALA A 52 -10.96 1.03 5.70
N LYS A 53 -11.23 -0.22 6.05
CA LYS A 53 -10.17 -1.17 6.38
C LYS A 53 -9.51 -1.83 5.17
N ASN A 54 -9.95 -1.54 3.95
CA ASN A 54 -9.48 -2.24 2.76
C ASN A 54 -9.31 -1.31 1.55
N VAL A 55 -8.27 -1.51 0.75
CA VAL A 55 -8.07 -0.82 -0.54
C VAL A 55 -7.80 -1.85 -1.61
N ARG A 56 -8.19 -1.63 -2.87
CA ARG A 56 -7.85 -2.61 -3.91
C ARG A 56 -6.39 -2.51 -4.30
N TRP A 57 -5.80 -3.64 -4.67
CA TRP A 57 -4.47 -3.68 -5.28
C TRP A 57 -4.37 -2.77 -6.50
N SER A 58 -5.38 -2.82 -7.38
CA SER A 58 -5.43 -2.00 -8.58
C SER A 58 -5.53 -0.50 -8.31
N GLU A 59 -6.21 -0.10 -7.23
CA GLU A 59 -6.28 1.31 -6.82
C GLU A 59 -4.91 1.80 -6.34
N LEU A 60 -4.20 0.98 -5.56
CA LEU A 60 -2.87 1.31 -5.07
C LEU A 60 -1.83 1.34 -6.20
N ASP A 61 -1.87 0.39 -7.13
CA ASP A 61 -1.01 0.36 -8.31
C ASP A 61 -1.29 1.56 -9.23
N ALA A 62 -2.57 1.91 -9.44
CA ALA A 62 -2.95 3.10 -10.20
C ALA A 62 -2.47 4.38 -9.51
N ALA A 63 -2.52 4.47 -8.18
CA ALA A 63 -1.99 5.61 -7.45
C ALA A 63 -0.47 5.74 -7.62
N LEU A 64 0.28 4.63 -7.56
CA LEU A 64 1.73 4.65 -7.80
C LEU A 64 2.06 5.11 -9.22
N ALA A 65 1.32 4.62 -10.22
CA ALA A 65 1.53 4.98 -11.63
C ALA A 65 1.19 6.45 -11.93
N ASN A 66 0.09 6.97 -11.37
CA ASN A 66 -0.38 8.33 -11.64
C ASN A 66 0.31 9.38 -10.75
N HIS A 67 0.69 9.01 -9.53
CA HIS A 67 1.21 9.92 -8.51
C HIS A 67 2.40 9.31 -7.75
N PRO A 68 3.52 9.00 -8.43
CA PRO A 68 4.68 8.40 -7.78
C PRO A 68 5.25 9.27 -6.66
N SER A 69 5.05 10.59 -6.73
CA SER A 69 5.45 11.54 -5.69
C SER A 69 4.76 11.33 -4.34
N TRP A 70 3.60 10.66 -4.28
CA TRP A 70 2.97 10.34 -3.00
C TRP A 70 3.77 9.28 -2.22
N PHE A 71 4.54 8.46 -2.93
CA PHE A 71 5.31 7.34 -2.38
C PHE A 71 6.78 7.69 -2.15
N SER A 72 7.18 8.95 -2.35
CA SER A 72 8.57 9.39 -2.21
C SER A 72 9.12 9.27 -0.78
N GLY A 73 8.25 9.15 0.22
CA GLY A 73 8.63 8.90 1.61
C GLY A 73 9.02 7.45 1.89
N LEU A 74 8.74 6.51 0.96
CA LEU A 74 9.07 5.10 1.13
C LEU A 74 10.53 4.84 0.79
N ALA A 75 11.24 4.19 1.71
CA ALA A 75 12.60 3.74 1.46
C ALA A 75 12.63 2.58 0.46
N THR A 76 13.52 2.62 -0.53
CA THR A 76 13.79 1.49 -1.42
C THR A 76 14.61 0.41 -0.69
N LYS A 77 14.65 -0.80 -1.26
CA LYS A 77 15.55 -1.87 -0.77
C LYS A 77 17.03 -1.57 -1.04
#